data_AF-A0A392NR81-F1
#
_entry.id   AF-A0A392NR81-F1
#
_cell.length_a   1.000
_cell.length_b   1.000
_cell.length_c   1.000
_cell.angle_alpha   90.00
_cell.angle_beta   90.00
_cell.angle_gamma   90.00
#
_symmetry.space_group_name_H-M   'P 1'
#
loop_
_entity.id
_entity.type
_entity.pdbx_description
1 polymer ?
#
loop_
_entity_poly.entity_id
_entity_poly.type
_entity_poly.pdbx_seq_one_letter_code
_entity_poly.pdbx_strand_id
1 'polypeptide(L)'
;MGGAVALKIHLKQPKAWNGAILCAPMCKISESMVPPKLVVHLLTAMANVLPKNKFVPTKDLGDAAFREPKKREQTVYNVISYKDKPRLRTAVELLRTTEEIEQKLEYFLEFWIRILSVSLNSPTELSARD
;
A
#
# COMPACT_ATOMS: atom_id res chain seq x y z
N MET A 1 6.78 4.17 -0.26
CA MET A 1 6.81 3.88 -1.73
C MET A 1 7.82 2.81 -2.13
N GLY A 2 9.07 2.84 -1.65
CA GLY A 2 10.09 1.85 -2.06
C GLY A 2 9.65 0.38 -1.92
N GLY A 3 9.06 0.01 -0.79
CA GLY A 3 8.52 -1.35 -0.60
C GLY A 3 7.40 -1.73 -1.58
N ALA A 4 6.56 -0.77 -1.99
CA ALA A 4 5.52 -1.01 -3.00
C ALA A 4 6.13 -1.28 -4.38
N VAL A 5 7.19 -0.56 -4.74
CA VAL A 5 7.93 -0.79 -5.98
C VAL A 5 8.62 -2.16 -5.97
N ALA A 6 9.28 -2.52 -4.87
CA ALA A 6 9.91 -3.83 -4.69
C ALA A 6 8.88 -4.97 -4.84
N LEU A 7 7.71 -4.84 -4.21
CA LEU A 7 6.61 -5.78 -4.37
C LEU A 7 6.13 -5.86 -5.83
N LYS A 8 5.95 -4.73 -6.49
CA LYS A 8 5.51 -4.70 -7.90
C LYS A 8 6.52 -5.38 -8.83
N ILE A 9 7.82 -5.23 -8.58
CA ILE A 9 8.88 -5.93 -9.33
C ILE A 9 8.82 -7.43 -9.06
N HIS A 10 8.73 -7.83 -7.80
CA HIS A 10 8.63 -9.25 -7.42
C HIS A 10 7.42 -9.92 -8.06
N LEU A 11 6.26 -9.25 -8.07
CA LEU A 11 5.03 -9.74 -8.68
C LEU A 11 5.11 -9.84 -10.21
N LYS A 12 5.92 -9.01 -10.87
CA LYS A 12 6.14 -9.08 -12.33
C LYS A 12 7.18 -10.12 -12.73
N GLN A 13 8.16 -10.38 -11.86
CA GLN A 13 9.29 -11.27 -12.14
C GLN A 13 9.49 -12.25 -10.97
N PRO A 14 8.55 -13.16 -10.71
CA PRO A 14 8.57 -14.00 -9.51
C PRO A 14 9.77 -14.95 -9.46
N LYS A 15 10.32 -15.35 -10.63
CA LYS A 15 11.47 -16.26 -10.73
C LYS A 15 12.83 -15.58 -10.61
N ALA A 16 12.87 -14.24 -10.67
CA ALA A 16 14.13 -13.49 -10.64
C ALA A 16 14.60 -13.18 -9.21
N TRP A 17 13.75 -13.37 -8.20
CA TRP A 17 14.02 -12.97 -6.82
C TRP A 17 13.62 -14.08 -5.85
N ASN A 18 14.52 -14.45 -4.93
CA ASN A 18 14.23 -15.47 -3.91
C ASN A 18 13.35 -14.95 -2.76
N GLY A 19 13.31 -13.64 -2.55
CA GLY A 19 12.51 -13.02 -1.49
C GLY A 19 12.73 -11.50 -1.43
N ALA A 20 11.98 -10.82 -0.57
CA ALA A 20 12.10 -9.39 -0.33
C ALA A 20 11.99 -9.08 1.17
N ILE A 21 12.81 -8.15 1.66
CA ILE A 21 12.71 -7.60 3.02
C ILE A 21 12.00 -6.25 2.91
N LEU A 22 10.88 -6.12 3.64
CA LEU A 22 10.05 -4.92 3.59
C LEU A 22 10.06 -4.22 4.94
N CYS A 23 10.46 -2.95 4.95
CA CYS A 23 10.34 -2.07 6.12
C CYS A 23 9.28 -1.01 5.83
N ALA A 24 8.19 -1.00 6.61
CA ALA A 24 7.03 -0.14 6.44
C ALA A 24 6.57 0.01 4.96
N PRO A 25 6.30 -1.12 4.25
CA PRO A 25 5.87 -1.05 2.86
C PRO A 25 4.48 -0.41 2.76
N MET A 26 4.27 0.36 1.70
CA MET A 26 2.96 0.91 1.40
C MET A 26 2.15 -0.17 0.66
N CYS A 27 1.46 -1.02 1.43
CA CYS A 27 0.65 -2.12 0.88
C CYS A 27 -0.84 -1.81 0.86
N LYS A 28 -1.32 -0.92 1.73
CA LYS A 28 -2.71 -0.50 1.84
C LYS A 28 -2.77 0.97 2.24
N ILE A 29 -3.75 1.70 1.69
CA ILE A 29 -4.06 3.06 2.13
C ILE A 29 -5.26 2.95 3.07
N SER A 30 -5.20 3.64 4.22
CA SER A 30 -6.34 3.67 5.14
C SER A 30 -7.59 4.18 4.43
N GLU A 31 -8.73 3.51 4.64
CA GLU A 31 -10.03 3.89 4.08
C GLU A 31 -10.40 5.34 4.40
N SER A 32 -9.94 5.86 5.55
CA SER A 32 -10.14 7.24 5.97
C SER A 32 -9.35 8.27 5.14
N MET A 33 -8.34 7.83 4.40
CA MET A 33 -7.44 8.63 3.58
C MET A 33 -7.71 8.46 2.07
N VAL A 34 -8.49 7.44 1.69
CA VAL A 34 -8.87 7.18 0.28
C VAL A 34 -10.03 8.11 -0.10
N PRO A 35 -9.94 8.88 -1.20
CA PRO A 35 -11.06 9.67 -1.69
C PRO A 35 -12.23 8.77 -2.13
N PRO A 36 -13.49 9.24 -2.07
CA PRO A 36 -14.62 8.49 -2.60
C PRO A 36 -14.39 8.05 -4.07
N LYS A 37 -14.86 6.85 -4.45
CA LYS A 37 -14.63 6.25 -5.78
C LYS A 37 -14.98 7.19 -6.95
N LEU A 38 -16.07 7.96 -6.84
CA LEU A 38 -16.47 8.98 -7.82
C LEU A 38 -15.39 10.06 -8.01
N VAL A 39 -14.79 10.51 -6.90
CA VAL A 39 -13.71 11.49 -6.92
C VAL A 39 -12.47 10.89 -7.57
N VAL A 40 -12.15 9.62 -7.28
CA VAL A 40 -11.01 8.93 -7.91
C VAL A 40 -11.19 8.83 -9.44
N HIS A 41 -12.39 8.55 -9.92
CA HIS A 41 -12.69 8.50 -11.36
C HIS A 41 -12.52 9.88 -12.02
N LEU A 42 -13.04 10.94 -11.39
CA LEU A 42 -12.88 12.30 -11.87
C LEU A 42 -11.40 12.72 -11.89
N LEU A 43 -10.67 12.46 -10.79
CA LEU A 43 -9.23 12.73 -10.69
C LEU A 43 -8.44 11.96 -11.74
N THR A 44 -8.83 10.72 -12.05
CA THR A 44 -8.22 9.90 -13.11
C THR A 44 -8.44 10.51 -14.49
N ALA A 45 -9.66 10.96 -14.80
CA ALA A 45 -9.95 11.61 -16.08
C ALA A 45 -9.17 12.92 -16.20
N MET A 46 -9.17 13.75 -15.15
CA MET A 46 -8.39 14.99 -15.10
C MET A 46 -6.88 14.75 -15.19
N ALA A 47 -6.37 13.63 -14.67
CA ALA A 47 -4.94 13.28 -14.73
C ALA A 47 -4.44 13.09 -16.17
N ASN A 48 -5.32 12.72 -17.10
CA ASN A 48 -4.96 12.55 -18.51
C ASN A 48 -4.86 13.90 -19.24
N VAL A 49 -5.64 14.91 -18.82
CA VAL A 49 -5.65 16.23 -19.46
C VAL A 49 -4.61 17.16 -18.82
N LEU A 50 -4.49 17.15 -17.49
CA LEU A 50 -3.63 18.06 -16.71
C LEU A 50 -2.80 17.30 -15.67
N PRO A 51 -1.84 16.44 -16.10
CA PRO A 51 -1.11 15.53 -15.22
C PRO A 51 -0.24 16.21 -14.16
N LYS A 52 0.19 17.46 -14.43
CA LYS A 52 1.17 18.19 -13.60
C LYS A 52 0.52 19.01 -12.49
N ASN A 53 -0.80 19.17 -12.49
CA ASN A 53 -1.47 20.05 -11.54
C ASN A 53 -1.59 19.40 -10.15
N LYS A 54 -1.45 20.22 -9.10
CA LYS A 54 -1.39 19.82 -7.68
C LYS A 54 -2.76 19.93 -6.99
N PHE A 55 -3.80 19.37 -7.59
CA PHE A 55 -5.19 19.51 -7.13
C PHE A 55 -5.66 18.41 -6.18
N VAL A 56 -4.80 17.46 -5.83
CA VAL A 56 -5.23 16.28 -5.05
C VAL A 56 -5.63 16.73 -3.64
N PRO A 57 -6.87 16.49 -3.21
CA PRO A 57 -7.27 16.72 -1.82
C PRO A 57 -6.53 15.69 -0.95
N THR A 58 -5.60 16.16 -0.13
CA THR A 58 -4.82 15.33 0.79
C THR A 58 -4.98 15.90 2.19
N LYS A 59 -5.33 15.05 3.15
CA LYS A 59 -5.32 15.40 4.58
C LYS A 59 -3.88 15.62 5.03
N ASP A 60 -3.66 16.47 6.03
CA ASP A 60 -2.30 16.73 6.52
C ASP A 60 -1.68 15.43 7.06
N LEU A 61 -0.60 14.99 6.42
CA LEU A 61 0.10 13.77 6.78
C LEU A 61 0.89 13.94 8.08
N GLY A 62 1.21 15.17 8.49
CA GLY A 62 2.00 15.44 9.71
C GLY A 62 1.27 14.98 10.98
N ASP A 63 -0.01 15.31 11.10
CA ASP A 63 -0.81 14.87 12.26
C ASP A 63 -1.12 13.37 12.25
N ALA A 64 -1.26 12.77 11.06
CA ALA A 64 -1.53 11.35 10.91
C ALA A 64 -0.28 10.47 11.10
N ALA A 65 0.90 10.95 10.70
CA ALA A 65 2.14 10.17 10.70
C ALA A 65 2.83 10.11 12.08
N PHE A 66 2.66 11.15 12.91
CA PHE A 66 3.35 11.24 14.19
C PHE A 66 2.35 11.15 15.34
N ARG A 67 2.44 10.09 16.15
CA ARG A 67 1.58 9.94 17.35
C ARG A 67 1.99 10.90 18.48
N GLU A 68 3.27 11.24 18.58
CA GLU A 68 3.80 12.10 19.65
C GLU A 68 3.84 13.58 19.22
N PRO A 69 3.31 14.52 20.04
CA PRO A 69 3.26 15.94 19.70
C PRO A 69 4.65 16.58 19.57
N LYS A 70 5.60 16.16 20.43
CA LYS A 70 7.01 16.63 20.35
C LYS A 70 7.66 16.30 19.00
N LYS A 71 7.34 15.14 18.42
CA LYS A 71 7.84 14.74 17.09
C LYS A 71 7.09 15.46 15.96
N ARG A 72 5.84 15.89 16.17
CA ARG A 72 5.10 16.72 15.21
C ARG A 72 5.75 18.09 15.06
N GLU A 73 6.06 18.76 16.18
CA GLU A 73 6.71 20.08 16.16
C GLU A 73 8.04 20.05 15.39
N GLN A 74 8.81 18.97 15.54
CA GLN A 74 10.06 18.76 14.81
C GLN A 74 9.88 18.64 13.29
N THR A 75 8.71 18.21 12.81
CA THR A 75 8.50 18.00 11.37
C THR A 75 8.33 19.30 10.59
N VAL A 76 7.88 20.37 11.26
CA VAL A 76 7.76 21.72 10.67
C VAL A 76 9.15 22.29 10.30
N TYR A 77 10.18 21.92 11.07
CA TYR A 77 11.56 22.34 10.86
C TYR A 77 12.30 21.54 9.78
N ASN A 78 11.70 20.49 9.22
CA ASN A 78 12.33 19.73 8.15
C ASN A 78 12.34 20.52 6.83
N VAL A 79 13.45 21.21 6.58
CA VAL A 79 13.68 22.05 5.38
C VAL A 79 13.68 21.23 4.08
N ILE A 80 13.99 19.93 4.17
CA ILE A 80 14.05 19.01 3.02
C ILE A 80 12.66 18.42 2.70
N SER A 81 11.68 18.61 3.59
CA SER A 81 10.34 18.03 3.42
C SER A 81 9.60 18.68 2.24
N TYR A 82 9.02 17.83 1.38
CA TYR A 82 8.12 18.29 0.34
C TYR A 82 6.77 18.68 0.94
N LYS A 83 6.43 19.97 0.91
CA LYS A 83 5.21 20.54 1.51
C LYS A 83 4.02 20.63 0.55
N ASP A 84 4.28 20.50 -0.74
CA ASP A 84 3.26 20.64 -1.76
C ASP A 84 2.37 19.40 -1.87
N LYS A 85 1.18 19.58 -2.44
CA LYS A 85 0.30 18.44 -2.79
C LYS A 85 0.94 17.57 -3.87
N PRO A 86 0.70 16.24 -3.86
CA PRO A 86 1.14 15.36 -4.93
C PRO A 86 0.52 15.79 -6.26
N ARG A 87 1.27 15.60 -7.36
CA ARG A 87 0.74 15.81 -8.70
C ARG A 87 -0.39 14.82 -8.96
N LEU A 88 -1.37 15.26 -9.74
CA LEU A 88 -2.57 14.47 -10.02
C LEU A 88 -2.25 13.08 -10.58
N ARG A 89 -1.34 13.01 -11.57
CA ARG A 89 -0.92 11.71 -12.12
C ARG A 89 -0.24 10.82 -11.08
N THR A 90 0.63 11.40 -10.24
CA THR A 90 1.32 10.64 -9.18
C THR A 90 0.34 10.07 -8.17
N ALA A 91 -0.68 10.83 -7.76
CA ALA A 91 -1.69 10.34 -6.82
C ALA A 91 -2.51 9.19 -7.42
N VAL A 92 -2.91 9.29 -8.69
CA VAL A 92 -3.65 8.23 -9.39
C VAL A 92 -2.81 6.95 -9.50
N GLU A 93 -1.54 7.05 -9.87
CA GLU A 93 -0.66 5.87 -9.95
C GLU A 93 -0.37 5.26 -8.58
N LEU A 94 -0.31 6.08 -7.53
CA LEU A 94 -0.16 5.63 -6.16
C LEU A 94 -1.38 4.84 -5.72
N LEU A 95 -2.60 5.39 -5.90
CA LEU A 95 -3.85 4.68 -5.60
C LEU A 95 -3.93 3.33 -6.32
N ARG A 96 -3.73 3.32 -7.65
CA ARG A 96 -3.77 2.09 -8.46
C ARG A 96 -2.75 1.06 -8.03
N THR A 97 -1.52 1.48 -7.74
CA THR A 97 -0.45 0.56 -7.35
C THR A 97 -0.74 -0.05 -5.98
N THR A 98 -1.26 0.72 -5.04
CA THR A 98 -1.58 0.19 -3.71
C THR A 98 -2.79 -0.74 -3.75
N GLU A 99 -3.83 -0.42 -4.52
CA GLU A 99 -4.98 -1.32 -4.76
C GLU A 99 -4.54 -2.65 -5.41
N GLU A 100 -3.66 -2.61 -6.42
CA GLU A 100 -3.13 -3.82 -7.07
C GLU A 100 -2.35 -4.71 -6.09
N ILE A 101 -1.54 -4.10 -5.22
CA ILE A 101 -0.76 -4.81 -4.21
C ILE A 101 -1.68 -5.38 -3.14
N GLU A 102 -2.68 -4.63 -2.68
CA GLU A 102 -3.66 -5.07 -1.69
C GLU A 102 -4.42 -6.31 -2.16
N GLN A 103 -4.98 -6.30 -3.38
CA GLN A 103 -5.70 -7.45 -3.95
C GLN A 103 -4.83 -8.70 -4.05
N LYS A 104 -3.57 -8.55 -4.46
CA LYS A 104 -2.64 -9.68 -4.57
C LYS A 104 -2.24 -10.19 -3.19
N LEU A 105 -2.01 -9.30 -2.23
CA LEU A 105 -1.64 -9.69 -0.87
C LEU A 105 -2.80 -10.39 -0.14
N GLU A 106 -4.02 -9.90 -0.32
CA GLU A 106 -5.24 -10.53 0.19
C GLU A 106 -5.40 -11.94 -0.38
N TYR A 107 -5.20 -12.12 -1.69
CA TYR A 107 -5.21 -13.45 -2.31
C TYR A 107 -4.15 -14.38 -1.70
N PHE A 108 -2.92 -13.90 -1.47
CA PHE A 108 -1.87 -14.71 -0.83
C PHE A 108 -2.22 -15.06 0.61
N LEU A 109 -2.67 -14.10 1.41
CA LEU A 109 -3.01 -14.33 2.81
C LEU A 109 -4.21 -15.29 2.94
N GLU A 110 -5.27 -15.08 2.15
CA GLU A 110 -6.44 -15.98 2.10
C GLU A 110 -6.04 -17.39 1.65
N PHE A 111 -5.16 -17.52 0.65
CA PHE A 111 -4.66 -18.82 0.19
C PHE A 111 -3.85 -19.53 1.27
N TRP A 112 -2.95 -18.82 1.96
CA TRP A 112 -2.14 -19.38 3.06
C TRP A 112 -2.99 -19.72 4.28
N ILE A 113 -3.94 -18.86 4.65
CA ILE A 113 -4.90 -19.15 5.74
C ILE A 113 -5.73 -20.37 5.38
N ARG A 114 -6.22 -20.49 4.14
CA ARG A 114 -7.00 -21.66 3.71
C ARG A 114 -6.18 -22.95 3.69
N ILE A 115 -4.92 -22.90 3.23
CA ILE A 115 -4.02 -24.06 3.33
C ILE A 115 -3.72 -24.42 4.78
N LEU A 116 -3.45 -23.45 5.64
CA LEU A 116 -3.22 -23.69 7.08
C LEU A 116 -4.48 -24.27 7.74
N SER A 117 -5.67 -23.75 7.44
CA SER A 117 -6.93 -24.28 7.96
C SER A 117 -7.23 -25.69 7.42
N VAL A 118 -6.90 -26.01 6.17
CA VAL A 118 -7.01 -27.37 5.62
C VAL A 118 -5.99 -28.31 6.26
N SER A 119 -4.76 -27.85 6.51
CA SER A 119 -3.70 -28.63 7.17
C SER A 119 -3.92 -28.80 8.68
N LEU A 120 -4.67 -27.90 9.32
CA LEU A 120 -5.08 -28.02 10.72
C LEU A 120 -6.35 -28.87 10.89
N ASN A 121 -7.23 -28.90 9.87
CA ASN A 121 -8.44 -29.72 9.85
C ASN A 121 -8.25 -31.09 9.17
N SER A 122 -7.06 -31.41 8.64
CA SER A 122 -6.76 -32.78 8.25
C SER A 122 -6.63 -33.61 9.54
N PRO A 123 -7.47 -34.63 9.78
CA PRO A 123 -7.28 -35.54 10.89
C PRO A 123 -5.92 -36.21 10.69
N THR A 124 -4.93 -35.76 11.46
CA THR A 124 -3.62 -36.40 11.50
C THR A 124 -3.82 -37.85 11.91
N GLU A 125 -3.30 -38.75 11.08
CA GLU A 125 -3.03 -40.15 11.35
C GLU A 125 -2.44 -40.32 12.75
N LEU A 126 -3.32 -40.57 13.73
CA LEU A 126 -3.00 -41.06 15.07
C LEU A 126 -3.36 -42.55 15.12
N SER A 127 -2.86 -43.32 14.15
CA SER A 127 -2.87 -44.78 14.14
C SER A 127 -1.98 -45.28 13.00
N ALA A 128 -0.67 -45.36 13.23
CA ALA A 128 0.29 -46.24 12.53
C ALA A 128 1.73 -45.84 12.90
N ARG A 129 2.06 -45.89 14.20
CA ARG A 129 3.41 -46.22 14.65
C ARG A 129 3.23 -47.15 15.84
N ASP A 130 3.52 -48.42 15.57
CA ASP A 130 3.69 -49.50 16.53
C ASP A 130 4.62 -49.10 17.69
#